data_AF-A0A0F8XX65-F1
#
_entry.id   AF-A0A0F8XX65-F1
#
_cell.length_a   1.000
_cell.length_b   1.000
_cell.length_c   1.000
_cell.angle_alpha   90.00
_cell.angle_beta   90.00
_cell.angle_gamma   90.00
#
_symmetry.space_group_name_H-M   'P 1'
#
loop_
_entity.id
_entity.type
_entity.pdbx_description
1 polymer ?
#
loop_
_entity_poly.entity_id
_entity_poly.type
_entity_poly.pdbx_seq_one_letter_code
_entity_poly.pdbx_strand_id
1 'polypeptide(L)'
;MRLRFVNDGWPLEILYALTFSNTGVYTSQGNIINGESEKNWIDDILNDTGAEKVDLVAHSMGGFSSRYYIKFLGGLSKVDDFVSMGSPQHGVYGGTEVFYTNNSFLYSLNEGDETPGGILNDTIGFRIDPLGGRIYNSTHIPGNINYTAISSIDDGVALPIITSNLDGANNIVAEGVEHVEMLYDEGFYNIIKHAVYDGNSKQNDNLIPGYNLLMLIGFISLLIIIIIKKQKFK
;
A
#
# COMPACT_ATOMS: atom_id res chain seq x y z
N MET A 1 11.45 7.89 -4.71
CA MET A 1 10.15 8.36 -4.22
C MET A 1 10.19 9.54 -3.23
N ARG A 2 10.68 9.43 -1.97
CA ARG A 2 10.67 10.53 -0.97
C ARG A 2 11.21 11.87 -1.48
N LEU A 3 12.38 11.86 -2.14
CA LEU A 3 12.97 13.08 -2.71
C LEU A 3 12.13 13.72 -3.83
N ARG A 4 11.29 12.93 -4.52
CA ARG A 4 10.39 13.47 -5.56
C ARG A 4 9.28 14.31 -4.93
N PHE A 5 8.70 13.84 -3.83
CA PHE A 5 7.76 14.66 -3.05
C PHE A 5 8.38 15.98 -2.60
N VAL A 6 9.62 15.94 -2.09
CA VAL A 6 10.36 17.16 -1.71
C VAL A 6 10.55 18.10 -2.91
N ASN A 7 10.93 17.57 -4.07
CA ASN A 7 11.09 18.35 -5.29
C ASN A 7 9.77 18.96 -5.78
N ASP A 8 8.64 18.30 -5.51
CA ASP A 8 7.28 18.80 -5.77
C ASP A 8 6.77 19.77 -4.68
N GLY A 9 7.62 20.13 -3.71
CA GLY A 9 7.33 21.15 -2.69
C GLY A 9 6.73 20.62 -1.40
N TRP A 10 6.72 19.30 -1.18
CA TRP A 10 6.32 18.73 0.11
C TRP A 10 7.41 18.97 1.15
N PRO A 11 7.07 19.46 2.36
CA PRO A 11 8.05 19.65 3.42
C PRO A 11 8.73 18.33 3.82
N LEU A 12 10.04 18.35 4.02
CA LEU A 12 10.81 17.14 4.33
C LEU A 12 10.41 16.54 5.68
N GLU A 13 10.01 17.39 6.62
CA GLU A 13 9.58 17.06 7.98
C GLU A 13 8.26 16.28 8.04
N ILE A 14 7.49 16.24 6.96
CA ILE A 14 6.26 15.43 6.87
C ILE A 14 6.46 14.14 6.08
N LEU A 15 7.69 13.83 5.66
CA LEU A 15 8.00 12.69 4.82
C LEU A 15 8.96 11.73 5.54
N TYR A 16 8.49 10.52 5.81
CA TYR A 16 9.22 9.48 6.52
C TYR A 16 9.39 8.28 5.59
N ALA A 17 10.54 7.63 5.65
CA ALA A 17 10.81 6.43 4.87
C ALA A 17 11.39 5.38 5.80
N LEU A 18 10.83 4.20 5.70
CA LEU A 18 11.03 3.11 6.62
C LEU A 18 11.56 1.91 5.87
N THR A 19 12.54 1.26 6.48
CA THR A 19 13.03 -0.05 6.04
C THR A 19 13.01 -0.97 7.25
N PHE A 20 12.31 -2.08 7.14
CA PHE A 20 12.32 -3.09 8.20
C PHE A 20 13.68 -3.77 8.29
N SER A 21 14.08 -4.15 9.50
CA SER A 21 15.32 -4.89 9.72
C SER A 21 15.25 -6.28 9.08
N ASN A 22 16.40 -6.79 8.60
CA ASN A 22 16.49 -8.02 7.81
C ASN A 22 16.17 -9.34 8.54
N THR A 23 15.55 -9.32 9.72
CA THR A 23 15.24 -10.54 10.48
C THR A 23 13.87 -11.10 10.11
N GLY A 24 13.83 -12.19 9.34
CA GLY A 24 12.60 -12.95 9.08
C GLY A 24 11.70 -12.41 7.96
N VAL A 25 12.25 -11.54 7.11
CA VAL A 25 11.62 -10.71 6.05
C VAL A 25 10.79 -11.46 5.02
N TYR A 26 10.71 -12.78 5.03
CA TYR A 26 9.93 -13.55 4.05
C TYR A 26 9.07 -14.62 4.72
N THR A 27 8.58 -14.32 5.92
CA THR A 27 7.72 -15.21 6.71
C THR A 27 6.45 -14.49 7.15
N SER A 28 5.41 -15.27 7.43
CA SER A 28 4.19 -14.76 8.09
C SER A 28 4.51 -14.03 9.39
N GLN A 29 5.39 -14.60 10.23
CA GLN A 29 5.80 -13.98 11.49
C GLN A 29 6.59 -12.68 11.26
N GLY A 30 7.41 -12.60 10.22
CA GLY A 30 8.14 -11.40 9.85
C GLY A 30 7.20 -10.24 9.50
N ASN A 31 6.11 -10.50 8.77
CA ASN A 31 5.14 -9.45 8.44
C ASN A 31 4.33 -8.98 9.66
N ILE A 32 4.07 -9.87 10.62
CA ILE A 32 3.47 -9.48 11.90
C ILE A 32 4.43 -8.55 12.67
N ILE A 33 5.71 -8.92 12.77
CA ILE A 33 6.74 -8.09 13.44
C ILE A 33 6.92 -6.74 12.74
N ASN A 34 6.87 -6.73 11.41
CA ASN A 34 6.94 -5.51 10.62
C ASN A 34 5.71 -4.63 10.88
N GLY A 35 4.50 -5.19 10.89
CA GLY A 35 3.29 -4.44 11.24
C GLY A 35 3.34 -3.82 12.64
N GLU A 36 3.87 -4.53 13.63
CA GLU A 36 4.10 -3.99 14.99
C GLU A 36 5.17 -2.88 15.00
N SER A 37 6.21 -3.02 14.18
CA SER A 37 7.25 -2.00 14.05
C SER A 37 6.70 -0.73 13.37
N GLU A 38 5.91 -0.90 12.32
CA GLU A 38 5.21 0.18 11.62
C GLU A 38 4.21 0.89 12.53
N LYS A 39 3.43 0.13 13.32
CA LYS A 39 2.54 0.67 14.36
C LYS A 39 3.28 1.61 15.30
N ASN A 40 4.41 1.16 15.86
CA ASN A 40 5.17 1.96 16.82
C ASN A 40 5.76 3.22 16.17
N TRP A 41 6.26 3.12 14.94
CA TRP A 41 6.74 4.28 14.19
C TRP A 41 5.65 5.28 13.87
N ILE A 42 4.45 4.84 13.47
CA ILE A 42 3.31 5.74 13.23
C ILE A 42 2.89 6.41 14.54
N ASP A 43 2.84 5.66 15.65
CA ASP A 43 2.51 6.22 16.95
C ASP A 43 3.51 7.31 17.38
N ASP A 44 4.81 7.07 17.20
CA ASP A 44 5.85 8.07 17.49
C ASP A 44 5.71 9.30 16.58
N ILE A 45 5.51 9.09 15.27
CA ILE A 45 5.33 10.18 14.30
C ILE A 45 4.12 11.06 14.64
N LEU A 46 2.96 10.45 14.94
CA LEU A 46 1.75 11.19 15.30
C LEU A 46 1.93 11.94 16.61
N ASN A 47 2.62 11.35 17.60
CA ASN A 47 2.93 12.01 18.86
C ASN A 47 3.87 13.21 18.69
N ASP A 48 4.92 13.06 17.87
CA ASP A 48 5.93 14.11 17.66
C ASP A 48 5.40 15.27 16.82
N THR A 49 4.51 14.98 15.86
CA THR A 49 4.00 15.99 14.92
C THR A 49 2.65 16.59 15.33
N GLY A 50 1.91 15.91 16.21
CA GLY A 50 0.55 16.28 16.59
C GLY A 50 -0.49 16.02 15.49
N ALA A 51 -0.12 15.38 14.39
CA ALA A 51 -1.06 14.96 13.37
C ALA A 51 -2.00 13.86 13.91
N GLU A 52 -3.22 13.82 13.40
CA GLU A 52 -4.20 12.77 13.77
C GLU A 52 -4.03 11.49 12.93
N LYS A 53 -3.52 11.62 11.70
CA LYS A 53 -3.42 10.53 10.73
C LYS A 53 -2.20 10.67 9.82
N VAL A 54 -1.83 9.56 9.19
CA VAL A 54 -0.81 9.45 8.14
C VAL A 54 -1.40 8.87 6.85
N ASP A 55 -0.71 9.14 5.75
CA ASP A 55 -0.87 8.47 4.47
C ASP A 55 0.25 7.45 4.31
N LEU A 56 -0.10 6.22 3.96
CA LEU A 56 0.82 5.10 3.82
C LEU A 56 1.01 4.76 2.35
N VAL A 57 2.27 4.73 1.90
CA VAL A 57 2.63 4.27 0.57
C VAL A 57 3.56 3.06 0.73
N ALA A 58 3.08 1.88 0.33
CA ALA A 58 3.79 0.63 0.51
C ALA A 58 4.15 -0.01 -0.83
N HIS A 59 5.37 -0.53 -0.95
CA HIS A 59 5.82 -1.27 -2.13
C HIS A 59 5.97 -2.75 -1.83
N SER A 60 5.61 -3.60 -2.80
CA SER A 60 5.82 -5.05 -2.73
C SER A 60 5.24 -5.63 -1.42
N MET A 61 6.01 -6.44 -0.69
CA MET A 61 5.58 -7.04 0.58
C MET A 61 5.33 -6.01 1.70
N GLY A 62 5.75 -4.75 1.56
CA GLY A 62 5.37 -3.68 2.49
C GLY A 62 3.85 -3.55 2.64
N GLY A 63 3.10 -3.81 1.56
CA GLY A 63 1.63 -3.77 1.59
C GLY A 63 1.01 -4.78 2.57
N PHE A 64 1.67 -5.90 2.84
CA PHE A 64 1.21 -6.89 3.81
C PHE A 64 1.30 -6.36 5.23
N SER A 65 2.44 -5.77 5.57
CA SER A 65 2.72 -5.22 6.90
C SER A 65 1.79 -4.03 7.19
N SER A 66 1.63 -3.12 6.23
CA SER A 66 0.73 -1.98 6.37
C SER A 66 -0.74 -2.38 6.49
N ARG A 67 -1.22 -3.34 5.68
CA ARG A 67 -2.59 -3.85 5.83
C ARG A 67 -2.79 -4.57 7.16
N TYR A 68 -1.78 -5.31 7.63
CA TYR A 68 -1.84 -5.97 8.93
C TYR A 68 -1.95 -4.92 10.05
N TYR A 69 -1.18 -3.83 9.96
CA TYR A 69 -1.28 -2.70 10.88
C TYR A 69 -2.70 -2.08 10.87
N ILE A 70 -3.22 -1.76 9.68
CA ILE A 70 -4.54 -1.16 9.53
C ILE A 70 -5.62 -2.05 10.14
N LYS A 71 -5.61 -3.34 9.79
CA LYS A 71 -6.68 -4.30 10.14
C LYS A 71 -6.62 -4.79 11.58
N PHE A 72 -5.44 -5.04 12.13
CA PHE A 72 -5.29 -5.76 13.41
C PHE A 72 -4.64 -4.95 14.53
N LEU A 73 -3.91 -3.89 14.21
CA LEU A 73 -3.09 -3.15 15.18
C LEU A 73 -3.59 -1.73 15.46
N GLY A 74 -4.83 -1.43 15.06
CA GLY A 74 -5.51 -0.17 15.35
C GLY A 74 -5.22 0.95 14.35
N GLY A 75 -4.73 0.64 13.15
CA GLY A 75 -4.48 1.66 12.12
C GLY A 75 -5.74 2.30 11.53
N LEU A 76 -6.94 1.72 11.72
CA LEU A 76 -8.21 2.27 11.21
C LEU A 76 -8.46 3.74 11.59
N SER A 77 -8.03 4.18 12.77
CA SER A 77 -8.21 5.56 13.24
C SER A 77 -7.04 6.48 12.89
N LYS A 78 -5.95 5.94 12.35
CA LYS A 78 -4.65 6.63 12.17
C LYS A 78 -4.19 6.71 10.72
N VAL A 79 -4.88 6.04 9.80
CA VAL A 79 -4.60 6.10 8.37
C VAL A 79 -5.68 6.91 7.67
N ASP A 80 -5.26 7.72 6.71
CA ASP A 80 -6.16 8.45 5.81
C ASP A 80 -6.11 7.91 4.39
N ASP A 81 -4.92 7.83 3.80
CA ASP A 81 -4.74 7.14 2.52
C ASP A 81 -3.83 5.90 2.68
N PHE A 82 -4.19 4.80 2.03
CA PHE A 82 -3.32 3.65 1.83
C PHE A 82 -3.12 3.40 0.34
N VAL A 83 -1.89 3.55 -0.11
CA VAL A 83 -1.46 3.31 -1.48
C VAL A 83 -0.50 2.14 -1.50
N SER A 84 -0.80 1.11 -2.28
CA SER A 84 0.10 -0.02 -2.51
C SER A 84 0.58 -0.06 -3.96
N MET A 85 1.82 -0.52 -4.15
CA MET A 85 2.48 -0.55 -5.45
C MET A 85 3.20 -1.89 -5.65
N GLY A 86 2.76 -2.67 -6.64
CA GLY A 86 3.30 -4.01 -6.91
C GLY A 86 3.16 -4.96 -5.72
N SER A 87 2.24 -4.69 -4.78
CA SER A 87 2.02 -5.54 -3.62
C SER A 87 1.18 -6.74 -4.01
N PRO A 88 1.66 -8.00 -3.88
CA PRO A 88 0.88 -9.18 -4.22
C PRO A 88 -0.13 -9.51 -3.12
N GLN A 89 -1.18 -8.68 -2.97
CA GLN A 89 -2.16 -8.69 -1.86
C GLN A 89 -2.76 -10.07 -1.55
N HIS A 90 -2.91 -10.91 -2.57
CA HIS A 90 -3.43 -12.27 -2.48
C HIS A 90 -2.36 -13.35 -2.68
N GLY A 91 -1.09 -12.97 -2.58
CA GLY A 91 0.09 -13.80 -2.80
C GLY A 91 0.54 -13.83 -4.25
N VAL A 92 1.48 -14.72 -4.54
CA VAL A 92 2.05 -14.99 -5.85
C VAL A 92 1.75 -16.43 -6.21
N TYR A 93 1.28 -16.69 -7.43
CA TYR A 93 0.97 -18.04 -7.86
C TYR A 93 2.26 -18.87 -7.97
N GLY A 94 2.32 -20.00 -7.27
CA GLY A 94 3.55 -20.78 -7.13
C GLY A 94 4.60 -20.15 -6.20
N GLY A 95 4.27 -19.07 -5.50
CA GLY A 95 5.10 -18.49 -4.45
C GLY A 95 5.28 -19.43 -3.25
N THR A 96 6.32 -19.20 -2.47
CA THR A 96 6.61 -19.98 -1.26
C THR A 96 6.39 -19.15 0.01
N GLU A 97 6.21 -19.84 1.13
CA GLU A 97 6.08 -19.24 2.47
C GLU A 97 5.06 -18.10 2.50
N VAL A 98 5.51 -16.86 2.72
CA VAL A 98 4.65 -15.70 2.89
C VAL A 98 3.97 -15.23 1.61
N PHE A 99 4.51 -15.59 0.45
CA PHE A 99 3.89 -15.27 -0.85
C PHE A 99 3.01 -16.40 -1.35
N TYR A 100 2.97 -17.56 -0.68
CA TYR A 100 2.06 -18.63 -1.07
C TYR A 100 0.62 -18.16 -0.87
N THR A 101 -0.18 -18.16 -1.95
CA THR A 101 -1.55 -17.61 -1.99
C THR A 101 -2.51 -18.17 -0.94
N ASN A 102 -2.16 -19.30 -0.31
CA ASN A 102 -2.98 -19.96 0.71
C ASN A 102 -2.25 -20.15 2.04
N ASN A 103 -1.30 -19.27 2.39
CA ASN A 103 -0.71 -19.26 3.73
C ASN A 103 -1.66 -18.61 4.75
N SER A 104 -1.51 -18.97 6.03
CA SER A 104 -2.42 -18.53 7.11
C SER A 104 -2.41 -17.02 7.35
N PHE A 105 -1.30 -16.34 7.09
CA PHE A 105 -1.21 -14.89 7.24
C PHE A 105 -2.02 -14.16 6.17
N LEU A 106 -1.82 -14.50 4.88
CA LEU A 106 -2.61 -13.92 3.79
C LEU A 106 -4.08 -14.34 3.88
N TYR A 107 -4.36 -15.55 4.37
CA TYR A 107 -5.72 -15.99 4.69
C TYR A 107 -6.37 -15.00 5.66
N SER A 108 -5.77 -14.77 6.83
CA SER A 108 -6.34 -13.85 7.83
C SER A 108 -6.40 -12.41 7.32
N LEU A 109 -5.40 -11.97 6.55
CA LEU A 109 -5.34 -10.61 6.01
C LEU A 109 -6.50 -10.33 5.04
N ASN A 110 -6.82 -11.30 4.16
CA ASN A 110 -7.88 -11.18 3.16
C ASN A 110 -9.24 -11.72 3.62
N GLU A 111 -9.33 -12.29 4.83
CA GLU A 111 -10.62 -12.77 5.36
C GLU A 111 -11.57 -11.60 5.63
N GLY A 112 -12.75 -11.64 5.01
CA GLY A 112 -13.81 -10.69 5.29
C GLY A 112 -13.65 -9.37 4.54
N ASP A 113 -13.51 -8.28 5.28
CA ASP A 113 -13.30 -6.94 4.74
C ASP A 113 -11.80 -6.73 4.44
N GLU A 114 -11.43 -6.66 3.16
CA GLU A 114 -10.05 -6.47 2.70
C GLU A 114 -9.55 -5.02 2.88
N THR A 115 -10.48 -4.07 2.91
CA THR A 115 -10.25 -2.62 3.03
C THR A 115 -11.08 -2.04 4.19
N PRO A 116 -10.88 -2.51 5.43
CA PRO A 116 -11.65 -2.02 6.57
C PRO A 116 -11.38 -0.54 6.80
N GLY A 117 -12.42 0.20 7.19
CA GLY A 117 -12.38 1.65 7.27
C GLY A 117 -12.39 2.34 5.90
N GLY A 118 -12.53 1.59 4.80
CA GLY A 118 -12.64 2.13 3.45
C GLY A 118 -13.93 2.94 3.23
N ILE A 119 -13.90 3.81 2.22
CA ILE A 119 -15.10 4.52 1.75
C ILE A 119 -15.84 3.63 0.75
N LEU A 120 -16.65 2.69 1.25
CA LEU A 120 -17.51 1.85 0.42
C LEU A 120 -18.97 2.28 0.52
N ASN A 121 -19.64 2.34 -0.63
CA ASN A 121 -21.07 2.67 -0.69
C ASN A 121 -21.97 1.50 -0.23
N ASP A 122 -21.43 0.28 -0.10
CA ASP A 122 -22.15 -0.89 0.33
C ASP A 122 -21.64 -1.42 1.68
N THR A 123 -22.55 -1.61 2.64
CA THR A 123 -22.22 -2.11 3.99
C THR A 123 -22.53 -3.60 4.17
N ILE A 124 -23.30 -4.18 3.24
CA ILE A 124 -23.77 -5.57 3.29
C ILE A 124 -23.66 -6.14 1.88
N GLY A 125 -22.85 -7.19 1.70
CA GLY A 125 -22.74 -7.84 0.40
C GLY A 125 -21.71 -8.95 0.40
N PHE A 126 -21.97 -9.97 -0.39
CA PHE A 126 -21.03 -11.03 -0.71
C PHE A 126 -19.74 -10.40 -1.26
N ARG A 127 -18.63 -10.51 -0.52
CA ARG A 127 -17.31 -10.06 -0.98
C ARG A 127 -16.66 -11.22 -1.70
N ILE A 128 -16.25 -11.02 -2.96
CA ILE A 128 -15.62 -12.05 -3.78
C ILE A 128 -14.13 -11.78 -3.76
N ASP A 129 -13.37 -12.72 -3.20
CA ASP A 129 -11.91 -12.76 -3.33
C ASP A 129 -11.54 -12.59 -4.82
N PRO A 130 -10.70 -11.61 -5.20
CA PRO A 130 -10.30 -11.37 -6.59
C PRO A 130 -9.73 -12.59 -7.32
N LEU A 131 -9.25 -13.60 -6.59
CA LEU A 131 -8.79 -14.89 -7.14
C LEU A 131 -9.93 -15.87 -7.45
N GLY A 132 -11.19 -15.45 -7.33
CA GLY A 132 -12.37 -16.12 -7.88
C GLY A 132 -12.81 -17.38 -7.14
N GLY A 133 -12.35 -17.59 -5.91
CA GLY A 133 -12.57 -18.85 -5.19
C GLY A 133 -13.37 -18.75 -3.89
N ARG A 134 -13.59 -17.55 -3.35
CA ARG A 134 -14.14 -17.39 -2.00
C ARG A 134 -15.13 -16.25 -1.92
N ILE A 135 -16.22 -16.54 -1.22
CA ILE A 135 -17.21 -15.57 -0.79
C ILE A 135 -16.98 -15.40 0.70
N TYR A 136 -16.61 -14.18 1.12
CA TYR A 136 -16.64 -13.82 2.52
C TYR A 136 -17.98 -13.16 2.83
N ASN A 137 -18.68 -13.68 3.84
CA ASN A 137 -19.86 -13.05 4.40
C ASN A 137 -19.42 -12.27 5.64
N SER A 138 -18.94 -11.03 5.43
CA SER A 138 -18.56 -10.14 6.51
C SER A 138 -19.15 -8.75 6.29
N THR A 139 -19.59 -8.12 7.38
CA THR A 139 -20.00 -6.73 7.37
C THR A 139 -18.78 -5.83 7.17
N HIS A 140 -18.84 -4.94 6.18
CA HIS A 140 -17.83 -3.92 5.99
C HIS A 140 -17.73 -3.02 7.23
N ILE A 141 -16.51 -2.67 7.64
CA ILE A 141 -16.25 -1.70 8.70
C ILE A 141 -16.14 -0.32 8.03
N PRO A 142 -17.15 0.57 8.16
CA PRO A 142 -17.12 1.86 7.48
C PRO A 142 -16.05 2.78 8.09
N GLY A 143 -15.45 3.62 7.24
CA GLY A 143 -14.53 4.67 7.65
C GLY A 143 -14.24 5.65 6.52
N ASN A 144 -13.13 6.38 6.65
CA ASN A 144 -12.72 7.42 5.70
C ASN A 144 -11.32 7.15 5.12
N ILE A 145 -10.92 5.88 4.99
CA ILE A 145 -9.63 5.51 4.40
C ILE A 145 -9.81 5.39 2.88
N ASN A 146 -8.97 6.07 2.09
CA ASN A 146 -8.90 5.80 0.66
C ASN A 146 -7.87 4.70 0.40
N TYR A 147 -8.30 3.61 -0.23
CA TYR A 147 -7.43 2.53 -0.65
C TYR A 147 -7.13 2.63 -2.14
N THR A 148 -5.86 2.66 -2.52
CA THR A 148 -5.39 2.60 -3.90
C THR A 148 -4.39 1.44 -4.05
N ALA A 149 -4.58 0.59 -5.04
CA ALA A 149 -3.66 -0.50 -5.36
C ALA A 149 -3.20 -0.36 -6.81
N ILE A 150 -1.89 -0.20 -7.01
CA ILE A 150 -1.29 0.07 -8.32
C ILE A 150 -0.40 -1.12 -8.67
N SER A 151 -0.56 -1.66 -9.87
CA SER A 151 0.21 -2.81 -10.37
C SER A 151 0.63 -2.59 -11.81
N SER A 152 1.57 -3.42 -12.30
CA SER A 152 1.99 -3.42 -13.71
C SER A 152 1.84 -4.81 -14.29
N ILE A 153 1.40 -4.89 -15.56
CA ILE A 153 1.40 -6.16 -16.30
C ILE A 153 2.80 -6.74 -16.48
N ASP A 154 3.83 -5.89 -16.40
CA ASP A 154 5.24 -6.24 -16.56
C ASP A 154 5.97 -6.42 -15.21
N ASP A 155 5.25 -6.44 -14.07
CA ASP A 155 5.85 -6.54 -12.72
C ASP A 155 6.81 -7.74 -12.61
N GLY A 156 6.48 -8.89 -13.20
CA GLY A 156 7.36 -10.07 -13.22
C GLY A 156 7.55 -10.78 -11.87
N VAL A 157 7.10 -10.18 -10.76
CA VAL A 157 7.19 -10.73 -9.39
C VAL A 157 5.80 -10.99 -8.81
N ALA A 158 4.94 -9.98 -8.76
CA ALA A 158 3.59 -10.02 -8.20
C ALA A 158 2.56 -10.58 -9.21
N LEU A 159 2.73 -11.85 -9.58
CA LEU A 159 1.92 -12.49 -10.62
C LEU A 159 1.02 -13.63 -10.09
N PRO A 160 -0.17 -13.85 -10.70
CA PRO A 160 -0.78 -13.03 -11.75
C PRO A 160 -1.23 -11.67 -11.21
N ILE A 161 -1.26 -10.64 -12.07
CA ILE A 161 -1.50 -9.25 -11.66
C ILE A 161 -2.77 -9.05 -10.82
N ILE A 162 -3.79 -9.87 -11.04
CA ILE A 162 -5.04 -9.87 -10.27
C ILE A 162 -4.82 -10.07 -8.76
N THR A 163 -3.70 -10.69 -8.34
CA THR A 163 -3.37 -10.85 -6.92
C THR A 163 -3.04 -9.52 -6.25
N SER A 164 -2.71 -8.47 -7.01
CA SER A 164 -2.40 -7.14 -6.49
C SER A 164 -3.64 -6.29 -6.20
N ASN A 165 -4.81 -6.70 -6.69
CA ASN A 165 -6.05 -5.98 -6.44
C ASN A 165 -6.53 -6.16 -5.00
N LEU A 166 -7.26 -5.17 -4.49
CA LEU A 166 -8.02 -5.24 -3.25
C LEU A 166 -9.50 -4.97 -3.55
N ASP A 167 -10.39 -5.76 -2.96
CA ASP A 167 -11.81 -5.43 -3.00
C ASP A 167 -12.06 -4.07 -2.32
N GLY A 168 -12.90 -3.23 -2.92
CA GLY A 168 -13.19 -1.89 -2.40
C GLY A 168 -12.12 -0.81 -2.62
N ALA A 169 -10.96 -1.14 -3.18
CA ALA A 169 -9.91 -0.17 -3.52
C ALA A 169 -10.05 0.41 -4.95
N ASN A 170 -9.41 1.56 -5.19
CA ASN A 170 -9.10 2.03 -6.53
C ASN A 170 -7.94 1.20 -7.11
N ASN A 171 -8.27 0.15 -7.86
CA ASN A 171 -7.30 -0.75 -8.48
C ASN A 171 -6.86 -0.20 -9.84
N ILE A 172 -5.59 0.16 -9.97
CA ILE A 172 -4.98 0.74 -11.17
C ILE A 172 -3.95 -0.24 -11.73
N VAL A 173 -4.05 -0.52 -13.04
CA VAL A 173 -3.11 -1.37 -13.78
C VAL A 173 -2.37 -0.50 -14.79
N ALA A 174 -1.05 -0.51 -14.71
CA ALA A 174 -0.14 0.13 -15.65
C ALA A 174 0.57 -0.91 -16.53
N GLU A 175 1.34 -0.43 -17.50
CA GLU A 175 2.13 -1.24 -18.43
C GLU A 175 3.54 -0.65 -18.56
N GLY A 176 4.50 -1.49 -18.94
CA GLY A 176 5.87 -1.12 -19.28
C GLY A 176 6.81 -0.89 -18.09
N VAL A 177 6.42 -1.28 -16.87
CA VAL A 177 7.19 -1.03 -15.65
C VAL A 177 7.41 -2.32 -14.87
N GLU A 178 8.67 -2.71 -14.63
CA GLU A 178 9.00 -3.89 -13.83
C GLU A 178 8.87 -3.64 -12.32
N HIS A 179 8.79 -4.70 -11.51
CA HIS A 179 8.50 -4.63 -10.06
C HIS A 179 9.27 -3.56 -9.28
N VAL A 180 10.60 -3.47 -9.48
CA VAL A 180 11.46 -2.52 -8.77
C VAL A 180 11.43 -1.14 -9.45
N GLU A 181 11.23 -1.09 -10.76
CA GLU A 181 11.20 0.15 -11.53
C GLU A 181 10.04 1.06 -11.11
N MET A 182 8.94 0.48 -10.59
CA MET A 182 7.81 1.23 -10.04
C MET A 182 8.24 2.28 -8.98
N LEU A 183 9.32 2.03 -8.22
CA LEU A 183 9.85 2.97 -7.22
C LEU A 183 10.43 4.26 -7.81
N TYR A 184 10.75 4.23 -9.09
CA TYR A 184 11.43 5.29 -9.83
C TYR A 184 10.57 5.86 -10.96
N ASP A 185 9.62 5.08 -11.46
CA ASP A 185 8.76 5.44 -12.58
C ASP A 185 7.95 6.73 -12.32
N GLU A 186 7.84 7.54 -13.37
CA GLU A 186 7.16 8.83 -13.31
C GLU A 186 5.64 8.69 -13.21
N GLY A 187 5.06 7.76 -13.96
CA GLY A 187 3.63 7.48 -13.95
C GLY A 187 3.18 6.99 -12.58
N PHE A 188 3.87 5.99 -12.02
CA PHE A 188 3.57 5.46 -10.68
C PHE A 188 3.64 6.54 -9.61
N TYR A 189 4.66 7.39 -9.61
CA TYR A 189 4.71 8.52 -8.68
C TYR A 189 3.56 9.49 -8.85
N ASN A 190 3.17 9.82 -10.08
CA ASN A 190 2.05 10.74 -10.31
C ASN A 190 0.73 10.16 -9.81
N ILE A 191 0.52 8.84 -9.96
CA ILE A 191 -0.63 8.14 -9.39
C ILE A 191 -0.58 8.20 -7.86
N ILE A 192 0.55 7.86 -7.24
CA ILE A 192 0.72 7.91 -5.77
C ILE A 192 0.47 9.33 -5.27
N LYS A 193 1.09 10.34 -5.90
CA LYS A 193 0.92 11.74 -5.55
C LYS A 193 -0.54 12.15 -5.61
N HIS A 194 -1.28 11.73 -6.63
CA HIS A 194 -2.71 12.01 -6.72
C HIS A 194 -3.52 11.31 -5.62
N ALA A 195 -3.19 10.05 -5.33
CA ALA A 195 -3.90 9.25 -4.33
C ALA A 195 -3.74 9.78 -2.90
N VAL A 196 -2.59 10.39 -2.56
CA VAL A 196 -2.32 10.97 -1.23
C VAL A 196 -2.60 12.48 -1.17
N TYR A 197 -3.31 13.04 -2.16
CA TYR A 197 -3.51 14.49 -2.29
C TYR A 197 -4.94 14.92 -1.99
N ASP A 198 -5.11 15.69 -0.91
CA ASP A 198 -6.40 16.16 -0.38
C ASP A 198 -6.97 17.47 -1.01
N GLY A 199 -6.35 18.04 -2.06
CA GLY A 199 -6.74 19.34 -2.66
C GLY A 199 -6.02 20.56 -2.03
N ASN A 200 -5.73 21.69 -2.71
CA ASN A 200 -6.33 22.37 -3.86
C ASN A 200 -5.51 22.28 -5.17
N SER A 201 -5.91 21.43 -6.11
CA SER A 201 -5.96 21.72 -7.56
C SER A 201 -6.35 20.44 -8.30
N LYS A 202 -7.49 20.48 -9.00
CA LYS A 202 -7.74 19.55 -10.09
C LYS A 202 -6.73 19.89 -11.19
N GLN A 203 -5.78 19.01 -11.47
CA GLN A 203 -5.12 18.99 -12.77
C GLN A 203 -5.63 17.77 -13.54
N ASN A 204 -6.04 18.06 -14.77
CA ASN A 204 -6.63 17.14 -15.72
C ASN A 204 -5.72 15.94 -15.97
N ASP A 205 -6.38 14.78 -16.03
CA ASP A 205 -5.85 13.53 -16.58
C ASP A 205 -5.25 13.78 -17.96
N ASN A 206 -3.95 13.52 -18.10
CA ASN A 206 -3.33 13.17 -19.37
C ASN A 206 -2.27 12.11 -19.08
N LEU A 207 -2.43 10.96 -19.73
CA LEU A 207 -1.44 9.88 -19.78
C LEU A 207 -0.09 10.45 -20.26
N ILE A 208 0.96 10.29 -19.45
CA ILE A 208 2.33 10.69 -19.80
C ILE A 208 3.11 9.41 -20.16
N PRO A 209 3.82 9.35 -21.31
CA PRO A 209 4.62 8.19 -21.68
C PRO A 209 5.83 8.03 -20.75
N GLY A 210 6.08 6.79 -20.30
CA GLY A 210 7.22 6.44 -19.45
C GLY A 210 8.58 6.64 -20.13
N TYR A 211 9.55 7.10 -19.34
CA TYR A 211 10.96 7.14 -19.72
C TYR A 211 11.72 6.02 -19.00
N ASN A 212 12.37 5.15 -19.77
CA ASN A 212 13.23 4.08 -19.25
C ASN A 212 14.53 4.65 -18.65
N LEU A 213 14.85 4.28 -17.41
CA LEU A 213 16.18 4.43 -16.85
C LEU A 213 16.65 3.11 -16.22
N LEU A 214 17.72 2.56 -16.79
CA LEU A 214 18.26 1.23 -16.52
C LEU A 214 18.97 1.13 -15.16
N MET A 215 18.54 0.13 -14.38
CA MET A 215 19.22 -0.70 -13.35
C MET A 215 20.32 -0.15 -12.44
N LEU A 216 20.12 -0.37 -11.12
CA LEU A 216 21.11 -1.06 -10.29
C LEU A 216 20.45 -2.19 -9.48
N ILE A 217 21.00 -3.39 -9.61
CA ILE A 217 20.53 -4.66 -9.04
C ILE A 217 20.96 -4.75 -7.57
N GLY A 218 20.05 -5.13 -6.66
CA GLY A 218 20.44 -5.55 -5.31
C GLY A 218 19.29 -5.61 -4.32
N PHE A 219 18.61 -6.76 -4.29
CA PHE A 219 17.64 -7.22 -3.28
C PHE A 219 16.37 -6.38 -3.09
N ILE A 220 15.22 -7.06 -3.19
CA ILE A 220 13.86 -6.56 -2.97
C ILE A 220 13.84 -5.79 -1.64
N SER A 221 13.80 -4.47 -1.72
CA SER A 221 13.71 -3.61 -0.55
C SER A 221 12.25 -3.51 -0.13
N LEU A 222 11.99 -3.85 1.13
CA LEU A 222 10.75 -3.50 1.80
C LEU A 222 10.71 -1.99 2.01
N LEU A 223 10.18 -1.26 1.03
CA LEU A 223 9.99 0.17 1.16
C LEU A 223 8.58 0.46 1.63
N ILE A 224 8.48 1.09 2.79
CA ILE A 224 7.29 1.83 3.21
C ILE A 224 7.68 3.29 3.28
N ILE A 225 6.86 4.14 2.68
CA ILE A 225 6.95 5.59 2.79
C ILE A 225 5.71 6.01 3.56
N ILE A 226 5.95 6.71 4.67
CA ILE A 226 4.89 7.31 5.47
C ILE A 226 4.91 8.81 5.19
N ILE A 227 3.76 9.34 4.82
CA ILE A 227 3.56 10.75 4.55
C ILE A 227 2.61 11.26 5.62
N ILE A 228 2.97 12.33 6.32
CA ILE A 228 2.07 12.93 7.31
C ILE A 228 1.08 13.82 6.57
N LYS A 229 -0.21 13.61 6.85
CA LYS A 229 -1.28 14.49 6.41
C LYS A 229 -1.02 15.89 6.96
N LYS A 230 -0.98 16.88 6.07
CA LYS A 230 -0.82 18.29 6.45
C LYS A 230 -2.03 18.73 7.26
N GLN A 231 -1.99 18.60 8.59
CA GLN A 231 -2.81 19.46 9.43
C GLN A 231 -2.37 20.90 9.18
N LYS A 232 -3.34 21.81 9.05
CA LYS A 232 -3.08 23.25 8.99
C LYS A 232 -2.10 23.59 10.11
N PHE A 233 -0.85 23.91 9.77
CA PHE A 233 0.05 24.60 10.68
C PHE A 233 -0.73 25.84 11.14
N LYS A 234 -1.13 25.85 12.41
CA LYS A 234 -1.80 27.00 13.03
C LYS A 234 -0.82 28.15 13.19
#